data_AF-A0A842QDM1-F1
#
_entry.id   AF-A0A842QDM1-F1
#
_cell.length_a   1.000
_cell.length_b   1.000
_cell.length_c   1.000
_cell.angle_alpha   90.00
_cell.angle_beta   90.00
_cell.angle_gamma   90.00
#
_symmetry.space_group_name_H-M   'P 1'
#
loop_
_entity.id
_entity.type
_entity.pdbx_description
1 polymer ?
#
loop_
_entity_poly.entity_id
_entity_poly.type
_entity_poly.pdbx_seq_one_letter_code
_entity_poly.pdbx_strand_id
1 'polypeptide(L)'
;MESVRSQPNDFIGIILYTMLEQRTSENPDYPPFHTWKMNVVLATDYYPLTLIFDNGLEFRKGDLQEPDIRIGFQFNTLLELVQGKKTLLGAILGKAVKIEGLLQHPTDVYRLYKLIRYIIEE
;
A
#
# COMPACT_ATOMS: atom_id res chain seq x y z
N MET A 1 -5.96 -20.18 -9.21
CA MET A 1 -6.55 -18.96 -9.82
C MET A 1 -5.45 -17.91 -9.83
N GLU A 2 -5.05 -17.44 -11.01
CA GLU A 2 -4.12 -16.31 -11.11
C GLU A 2 -4.77 -15.07 -10.49
N SER A 3 -4.03 -14.37 -9.63
CA SER A 3 -4.40 -13.06 -9.13
C SER A 3 -4.49 -12.11 -10.32
N VAL A 4 -5.68 -11.57 -10.61
CA VAL A 4 -5.79 -10.49 -11.59
C VAL A 4 -5.05 -9.27 -11.01
N ARG A 5 -3.92 -8.93 -11.63
CA ARG A 5 -3.11 -7.75 -11.30
C ARG A 5 -3.17 -6.82 -12.51
N SER A 6 -3.84 -5.68 -12.38
CA SER A 6 -3.88 -4.68 -13.46
C SER A 6 -2.68 -3.74 -13.32
N GLN A 7 -1.86 -3.63 -14.37
CA GLN A 7 -0.77 -2.66 -14.36
C GLN A 7 -1.33 -1.23 -14.35
N PRO A 8 -0.93 -0.37 -13.40
CA PRO A 8 -1.35 1.03 -13.38
C PRO A 8 -0.75 1.81 -14.56
N ASN A 9 -1.47 2.84 -15.00
CA ASN A 9 -1.07 3.74 -16.09
C ASN A 9 -0.49 5.08 -15.58
N ASP A 10 -0.27 5.20 -14.27
CA ASP A 10 0.23 6.39 -13.60
C ASP A 10 1.58 6.13 -12.92
N PHE A 11 2.41 7.17 -12.81
CA PHE A 11 3.80 7.06 -12.34
C PHE A 11 3.93 6.47 -10.93
N ILE A 12 3.13 6.95 -9.96
CA ILE A 12 3.17 6.46 -8.58
C ILE A 12 2.69 5.02 -8.51
N GLY A 13 1.59 4.70 -9.20
CA GLY A 13 1.07 3.35 -9.31
C GLY A 13 2.12 2.41 -9.90
N ILE A 14 2.81 2.80 -10.98
CA ILE A 14 3.85 1.99 -11.62
C ILE A 14 4.97 1.69 -10.63
N ILE A 15 5.46 2.69 -9.89
CA ILE A 15 6.50 2.48 -8.88
C ILE A 15 6.05 1.45 -7.83
N LEU A 16 4.87 1.64 -7.25
CA LEU A 16 4.35 0.75 -6.22
C LEU A 16 4.10 -0.66 -6.74
N TYR A 17 3.58 -0.78 -7.96
CA TYR A 17 3.39 -2.04 -8.65
C TYR A 17 4.71 -2.76 -8.87
N THR A 18 5.73 -2.08 -9.42
CA THR A 18 7.05 -2.66 -9.65
C THR A 18 7.71 -3.10 -8.35
N MET A 19 7.62 -2.30 -7.29
CA MET A 19 8.14 -2.67 -5.97
C MET A 19 7.44 -3.93 -5.43
N LEU A 20 6.12 -3.99 -5.55
CA LEU A 20 5.35 -5.15 -5.10
C LEU A 20 5.64 -6.40 -5.92
N GLU A 21 5.69 -6.29 -7.24
CA GLU A 21 6.03 -7.38 -8.16
C GLU A 21 7.42 -7.93 -7.86
N GLN A 22 8.41 -7.07 -7.69
CA GLN A 22 9.78 -7.49 -7.37
C GLN A 22 9.79 -8.32 -6.09
N ARG A 23 9.20 -7.80 -5.01
CA ARG A 23 9.20 -8.47 -3.70
C ARG A 23 8.37 -9.74 -3.69
N THR A 24 7.21 -9.75 -4.32
CA THR A 24 6.37 -10.97 -4.37
C THR A 24 6.97 -12.05 -5.27
N SER A 25 7.78 -11.68 -6.28
CA SER A 25 8.52 -12.64 -7.10
C SER A 25 9.69 -13.28 -6.34
N GLU A 26 10.33 -12.52 -5.45
CA GLU A 26 11.45 -12.99 -4.61
C GLU A 26 11.00 -13.92 -3.46
N ASN A 27 9.73 -13.87 -3.04
CA ASN A 27 9.20 -14.67 -1.93
C ASN A 27 7.78 -15.19 -2.23
N PRO A 28 7.66 -16.39 -2.82
CA PRO A 28 6.36 -16.95 -3.23
C PRO A 28 5.42 -17.29 -2.06
N ASP A 29 5.95 -17.38 -0.83
CA ASP A 29 5.19 -17.67 0.38
C ASP A 29 4.38 -16.46 0.91
N TYR A 30 4.51 -15.30 0.27
CA TYR A 30 3.77 -14.11 0.68
C TYR A 30 2.25 -14.32 0.51
N PRO A 31 1.42 -14.05 1.54
CA PRO A 31 0.01 -14.40 1.53
C PRO A 31 -0.71 -13.70 0.36
N PRO A 32 -1.42 -14.46 -0.46
CA PRO A 32 -1.99 -13.93 -1.67
C PRO A 32 -3.21 -13.04 -1.40
N PHE A 33 -3.28 -11.91 -2.11
CA PHE A 33 -4.29 -10.85 -1.94
C PHE A 33 -5.73 -11.29 -2.19
N HIS A 34 -5.96 -12.49 -2.73
CA HIS A 34 -7.27 -12.95 -3.15
C HIS A 34 -8.29 -13.11 -2.02
N THR A 35 -7.84 -13.18 -0.76
CA THR A 35 -8.75 -13.25 0.40
C THR A 35 -9.11 -11.88 0.98
N TRP A 36 -8.46 -10.80 0.53
CA TRP A 36 -8.65 -9.47 1.09
C TRP A 36 -9.83 -8.80 0.38
N LYS A 37 -10.68 -8.14 1.17
CA LYS A 37 -11.87 -7.41 0.71
C LYS A 37 -11.87 -6.03 1.34
N MET A 38 -11.06 -5.13 0.79
CA MET A 38 -10.90 -3.78 1.31
C MET A 38 -10.44 -2.80 0.23
N ASN A 39 -10.68 -1.52 0.47
CA ASN A 39 -10.21 -0.42 -0.35
C ASN A 39 -9.29 0.48 0.48
N VAL A 40 -8.10 0.73 -0.05
CA VAL A 40 -7.09 1.56 0.59
C VAL A 40 -6.81 2.77 -0.27
N VAL A 41 -6.93 3.97 0.29
CA VAL A 41 -6.48 5.20 -0.39
C VAL A 41 -5.10 5.59 0.12
N LEU A 42 -4.15 5.67 -0.79
CA LEU A 42 -2.84 6.27 -0.56
C LEU A 42 -2.92 7.76 -0.95
N ALA A 43 -3.09 8.63 0.03
CA ALA A 43 -3.10 10.07 -0.14
C ALA A 43 -1.65 10.59 -0.20
N THR A 44 -1.18 10.84 -1.42
CA THR A 44 0.15 11.45 -1.67
C THR A 44 0.03 12.96 -1.87
N ASP A 45 1.18 13.63 -1.91
CA ASP A 45 1.33 15.05 -2.25
C ASP A 45 1.08 15.38 -3.74
N TYR A 46 1.02 14.37 -4.62
CA TYR A 46 0.73 14.57 -6.04
C TYR A 46 -0.74 14.29 -6.40
N TYR A 47 -1.20 13.08 -6.09
CA TYR A 47 -2.59 12.66 -6.27
C TYR A 47 -2.87 11.40 -5.43
N PRO A 48 -4.14 11.18 -5.03
CA PRO A 48 -4.53 9.96 -4.35
C PRO A 48 -4.49 8.76 -5.32
N LEU A 49 -4.03 7.64 -4.80
CA LEU A 49 -4.04 6.34 -5.47
C LEU A 49 -4.90 5.38 -4.64
N THR A 50 -5.90 4.79 -5.26
CA THR A 50 -6.77 3.79 -4.62
C THR A 50 -6.26 2.38 -4.95
N LEU A 51 -6.07 1.56 -3.93
CA LEU A 51 -5.81 0.13 -4.02
C LEU A 51 -7.11 -0.61 -3.71
N ILE A 52 -7.55 -1.46 -4.62
CA ILE A 52 -8.76 -2.27 -4.45
C ILE A 52 -8.31 -3.72 -4.28
N PHE A 53 -8.64 -4.28 -3.12
CA PHE A 53 -8.44 -5.68 -2.81
C PHE A 53 -9.77 -6.40 -2.95
N ASP A 54 -9.97 -7.10 -4.08
CA ASP A 54 -11.11 -7.97 -4.34
C ASP A 54 -10.70 -9.07 -5.32
N ASN A 55 -10.44 -10.29 -4.81
CA ASN A 55 -9.88 -11.41 -5.59
C ASN A 55 -8.54 -11.11 -6.30
N GLY A 56 -7.81 -10.10 -5.83
CA GLY A 56 -6.60 -9.60 -6.47
C GLY A 56 -6.23 -8.23 -5.92
N LEU A 57 -5.31 -7.56 -6.60
CA LEU A 57 -4.94 -6.18 -6.32
C LEU A 57 -5.06 -5.35 -7.59
N GLU A 58 -5.93 -4.35 -7.55
CA GLU A 58 -6.12 -3.38 -8.61
C GLU A 58 -5.64 -2.00 -8.13
N PHE A 59 -4.93 -1.28 -9.00
CA PHE A 59 -4.47 0.07 -8.77
C PHE A 59 -5.34 1.03 -9.59
N ARG A 60 -6.00 1.99 -8.93
CA ARG A 60 -6.80 3.04 -9.59
C ARG A 60 -6.32 4.42 -9.17
N LYS A 61 -6.00 5.25 -10.14
CA LYS A 61 -5.77 6.69 -9.90
C LYS A 61 -7.07 7.35 -9.45
N GLY A 62 -7.03 8.10 -8.35
CA GLY A 62 -8.17 8.84 -7.83
C GLY A 62 -8.43 8.56 -6.36
N ASP A 63 -9.33 9.36 -5.80
CA ASP A 63 -9.78 9.23 -4.42
C ASP A 63 -11.07 8.41 -4.34
N LEU A 64 -11.22 7.68 -3.25
CA LEU A 64 -12.47 7.03 -2.86
C LEU A 64 -13.03 7.81 -1.65
N GLN A 65 -14.29 8.22 -1.70
CA GLN A 65 -14.89 9.04 -0.63
C GLN A 65 -14.91 8.31 0.71
N GLU A 66 -15.22 7.01 0.70
CA GLU A 66 -15.36 6.17 1.88
C GLU A 66 -14.44 4.94 1.76
N PRO A 67 -13.11 5.11 1.94
CA PRO A 67 -12.20 3.97 1.95
C PRO A 67 -12.18 3.29 3.32
N ASP A 68 -11.93 1.98 3.35
CA ASP A 68 -11.74 1.24 4.61
C ASP A 68 -10.50 1.75 5.36
N ILE A 69 -9.45 2.09 4.60
CA ILE A 69 -8.20 2.64 5.13
C ILE A 69 -7.74 3.80 4.26
N ARG A 70 -7.31 4.90 4.88
CA ARG A 70 -6.61 5.99 4.20
C ARG A 70 -5.23 6.18 4.81
N ILE A 71 -4.20 6.14 3.97
CA ILE A 71 -2.81 6.39 4.37
C ILE A 71 -2.34 7.68 3.68
N GLY A 72 -2.08 8.71 4.47
CA GLY A 72 -1.44 9.94 4.01
C GLY A 72 0.07 9.91 4.21
N PHE A 73 0.84 10.23 3.17
CA PHE A 73 2.29 10.40 3.27
C PHE A 73 2.82 11.32 2.16
N GLN A 74 3.97 11.95 2.40
CA GLN A 74 4.69 12.67 1.35
C GLN A 74 5.51 11.71 0.51
N PHE A 75 5.68 11.97 -0.79
CA PHE A 75 6.51 11.13 -1.66
C PHE A 75 7.96 10.99 -1.15
N ASN A 76 8.53 12.05 -0.57
CA ASN A 76 9.85 11.95 0.05
C ASN A 76 9.91 10.90 1.19
N THR A 77 8.82 10.76 1.96
CA THR A 77 8.74 9.72 2.99
C THR A 77 8.71 8.33 2.38
N LEU A 78 8.01 8.13 1.25
CA LEU A 78 8.08 6.87 0.50
C LEU A 78 9.51 6.56 0.08
N LEU A 79 10.23 7.52 -0.53
CA LEU A 79 11.63 7.32 -0.93
C LEU A 79 12.55 6.98 0.26
N GLU A 80 12.40 7.68 1.39
CA GLU A 80 13.15 7.41 2.62
C GLU A 80 12.90 5.99 3.16
N LEU A 81 11.65 5.53 3.09
CA LEU A 81 11.26 4.18 3.45
C LEU A 81 11.93 3.16 2.51
N VAL A 82 11.79 3.31 1.18
CA VAL A 82 12.39 2.40 0.19
C VAL A 82 13.91 2.30 0.33
N GLN A 83 14.57 3.41 0.67
CA GLN A 83 16.02 3.45 0.85
C GLN A 83 16.48 2.90 2.22
N GLY A 84 15.56 2.44 3.07
CA GLY A 84 15.87 2.00 4.44
C GLY A 84 16.38 3.12 5.36
N LYS A 85 16.27 4.39 4.94
CA LYS A 85 16.67 5.56 5.75
C LYS A 85 15.67 5.84 6.87
N LYS A 86 14.46 5.33 6.73
CA LYS A 86 13.35 5.48 7.69
C LYS A 86 12.60 4.17 7.76
N THR A 87 12.11 3.82 8.95
CA THR A 87 11.23 2.66 9.14
C THR A 87 9.77 3.08 9.05
N LEU A 88 8.88 2.15 8.72
CA LEU A 88 7.45 2.45 8.62
C LEU A 88 6.90 2.91 9.98
N LEU A 89 7.27 2.21 11.06
CA LEU A 89 6.91 2.59 12.43
C LEU A 89 7.44 3.97 12.80
N GLY A 90 8.70 4.27 12.46
CA GLY A 90 9.30 5.59 12.70
C GLY A 90 8.57 6.70 11.94
N ALA A 91 8.12 6.43 10.71
CA ALA A 91 7.37 7.39 9.91
C ALA A 91 5.96 7.64 10.48
N ILE A 92 5.28 6.62 10.99
CA ILE A 92 3.99 6.75 11.67
C ILE A 92 4.14 7.56 12.97
N LEU A 93 5.08 7.18 13.84
CA LEU A 93 5.32 7.87 15.11
C LEU A 93 5.77 9.33 14.92
N GLY A 94 6.56 9.58 13.87
CA GLY A 94 7.00 10.91 13.46
C GLY A 94 5.95 11.74 12.72
N LYS A 95 4.70 11.25 12.59
CA LYS A 95 3.59 11.89 11.86
C LYS A 95 3.87 12.14 10.36
N ALA A 96 4.90 11.51 9.80
CA ALA A 96 5.20 11.55 8.37
C ALA A 96 4.28 10.64 7.57
N VAL A 97 3.69 9.64 8.23
CA VAL A 97 2.62 8.79 7.73
C VAL A 97 1.42 8.94 8.66
N LYS A 98 0.26 9.29 8.11
CA LYS A 98 -1.02 9.35 8.82
C LYS A 98 -1.91 8.20 8.35
N ILE A 99 -2.48 7.43 9.26
CA ILE A 99 -3.40 6.34 8.93
C ILE A 99 -4.77 6.64 9.54
N GLU A 100 -5.80 6.65 8.71
CA GLU A 100 -7.21 6.76 9.09
C GLU A 100 -7.89 5.42 8.81
N GLY A 101 -8.93 5.07 9.57
CA GLY A 101 -9.57 3.74 9.52
C GLY A 101 -9.03 2.72 10.54
N LEU A 102 -8.04 3.11 11.36
CA LEU A 102 -7.40 2.25 12.39
C LEU A 102 -8.38 1.60 13.36
N LEU A 103 -9.39 2.34 13.80
CA LEU A 103 -10.33 1.88 14.82
C LEU A 103 -11.48 1.07 14.22
N GLN A 104 -11.80 1.32 12.95
CA GLN A 104 -12.90 0.67 12.24
C GLN A 104 -12.48 -0.68 11.66
N HIS A 105 -11.24 -0.80 11.16
CA HIS A 105 -10.74 -1.99 10.46
C HIS A 105 -9.36 -2.46 10.98
N PRO A 106 -9.22 -2.81 12.27
CA PRO A 106 -7.91 -3.11 12.88
C PRO A 106 -7.19 -4.30 12.23
N THR A 107 -7.93 -5.34 11.82
CA THR A 107 -7.37 -6.51 11.12
C THR A 107 -6.81 -6.16 9.76
N ASP A 108 -7.48 -5.29 9.02
CA ASP A 108 -7.10 -4.91 7.67
C ASP A 108 -5.94 -3.93 7.68
N VAL A 109 -5.89 -3.04 8.67
CA VAL A 109 -4.72 -2.22 8.95
C VAL A 109 -3.50 -3.07 9.27
N TYR A 110 -3.64 -4.11 10.10
CA TYR A 110 -2.52 -4.98 10.41
C TYR A 110 -2.02 -5.73 9.17
N ARG A 111 -2.94 -6.20 8.32
CA ARG A 111 -2.61 -6.81 7.01
C ARG A 111 -1.86 -5.84 6.12
N LEU A 112 -2.35 -4.60 6.00
CA LEU A 112 -1.73 -3.56 5.20
C LEU A 112 -0.36 -3.14 5.74
N TYR A 113 -0.22 -3.02 7.07
CA TYR A 113 1.08 -2.78 7.72
C TYR A 113 2.08 -3.89 7.38
N LYS A 114 1.69 -5.16 7.46
CA LYS A 114 2.53 -6.28 7.05
C LYS A 114 2.92 -6.20 5.58
N LEU A 115 2.00 -5.80 4.70
CA LEU A 115 2.29 -5.59 3.28
C LEU A 115 3.31 -4.49 3.04
N ILE A 116 3.07 -3.31 3.59
CA ILE A 116 3.99 -2.19 3.41
C ILE A 116 5.36 -2.51 4.01
N ARG A 117 5.39 -3.12 5.19
CA ARG A 117 6.64 -3.56 5.83
C ARG A 117 7.39 -4.56 4.95
N TYR A 118 6.70 -5.54 4.41
CA TYR A 118 7.28 -6.53 3.51
C TYR A 118 7.82 -5.91 2.22
N ILE A 119 7.14 -4.91 1.65
CA ILE A 119 7.61 -4.23 0.44
C ILE A 119 8.91 -3.43 0.71
N ILE A 120 9.03 -2.88 1.91
CA ILE A 120 9.98 -1.82 2.25
C ILE A 120 11.19 -2.30 3.06
N GLU A 121 10.99 -3.20 4.02
CA GLU A 121 11.99 -3.57 5.04
C GLU A 121 12.62 -4.97 4.82
N GLU A 122 11.98 -5.85 4.05
CA GLU A 122 12.47 -7.20 3.70
C GLU A 122 12.77 -7.25 2.20
#